data_AF-A0A660ZRD5-F1
#
_entry.id   AF-A0A660ZRD5-F1
#
_cell.length_a   1.000
_cell.length_b   1.000
_cell.length_c   1.000
_cell.angle_alpha   90.00
_cell.angle_beta   90.00
_cell.angle_gamma   90.00
#
_symmetry.space_group_name_H-M   'P 1'
#
loop_
_entity.id
_entity.type
_entity.pdbx_description
1 polymer ?
#
loop_
_entity_poly.entity_id
_entity_poly.type
_entity_poly.pdbx_seq_one_letter_code
_entity_poly.pdbx_strand_id
1 'polypeptide(L)'
;MFEKFTEKAKRILFLARYEASQQGSKVIGAEHLLLGLLKEGEETTRELFTRGNVSMELLQAELERRGPIKEKLSTSVEIPFSDESKRSLQYAEEEAERLMHPHIGTE
;
A
#
# COMPACT_ATOMS: atom_id res chain seq x y z
N MET A 1 4.85 13.83 -7.62
CA MET A 1 4.50 13.10 -6.37
C MET A 1 5.32 11.81 -6.22
N PHE A 2 5.36 10.93 -7.23
CA PHE A 2 6.06 9.63 -7.10
C PHE A 2 7.57 9.63 -7.37
N GLU A 3 8.18 10.77 -7.72
CA GLU A 3 9.60 10.84 -8.10
C GLU A 3 10.54 10.54 -6.93
N LYS A 4 10.13 10.85 -5.70
CA LYS A 4 10.89 10.54 -4.48
C LYS A 4 10.78 9.07 -4.05
N PHE A 5 9.86 8.29 -4.60
CA PHE A 5 9.67 6.90 -4.20
C PHE A 5 10.67 5.98 -4.89
N THR A 6 11.18 4.99 -4.16
CA THR A 6 11.96 3.91 -4.76
C THR A 6 11.11 3.10 -5.75
N GLU A 7 11.76 2.35 -6.65
CA GLU A 7 11.03 1.50 -7.62
C GLU A 7 10.15 0.46 -6.92
N LYS A 8 10.58 -0.08 -5.77
CA LYS A 8 9.78 -0.98 -4.93
C LYS A 8 8.55 -0.27 -4.38
N ALA A 9 8.71 0.94 -3.81
CA ALA A 9 7.58 1.68 -3.27
C ALA A 9 6.60 2.12 -4.36
N LYS A 10 7.08 2.46 -5.57
CA LYS A 10 6.21 2.68 -6.75
C LYS A 10 5.43 1.42 -7.13
N ARG A 11 6.06 0.23 -7.07
CA ARG A 11 5.39 -1.04 -7.32
C ARG A 11 4.29 -1.32 -6.30
N ILE A 12 4.52 -1.04 -5.02
CA ILE A 12 3.47 -1.12 -3.98
C ILE A 12 2.28 -0.22 -4.30
N LEU A 13 2.52 1.02 -4.72
CA LEU A 13 1.46 1.96 -5.08
C LEU A 13 0.66 1.48 -6.30
N PHE A 14 1.33 0.85 -7.27
CA PHE A 14 0.67 0.19 -8.39
C PHE A 14 -0.19 -0.99 -7.93
N LEU A 15 0.35 -1.85 -7.05
CA LEU A 15 -0.40 -2.97 -6.47
C LEU A 15 -1.61 -2.48 -5.68
N ALA A 16 -1.46 -1.43 -4.87
CA ALA A 16 -2.56 -0.82 -4.13
C ALA A 16 -3.68 -0.33 -5.07
N ARG A 17 -3.32 0.33 -6.18
CA ARG A 17 -4.31 0.74 -7.20
C ARG A 17 -5.00 -0.46 -7.83
N TYR A 18 -4.24 -1.53 -8.11
CA TYR A 18 -4.79 -2.77 -8.65
C TYR A 18 -5.81 -3.39 -7.68
N GLU A 19 -5.48 -3.48 -6.39
CA GLU A 19 -6.40 -4.00 -5.36
C GLU A 19 -7.66 -3.14 -5.23
N ALA A 20 -7.53 -1.82 -5.26
CA ALA A 20 -8.68 -0.91 -5.24
C ALA A 20 -9.61 -1.14 -6.44
N SER A 21 -9.04 -1.37 -7.63
CA SER A 21 -9.80 -1.75 -8.82
C SER A 21 -10.48 -3.12 -8.68
N GLN A 22 -9.78 -4.12 -8.14
CA GLN A 22 -10.34 -5.47 -7.92
C GLN A 22 -11.49 -5.47 -6.90
N GLN A 23 -11.44 -4.60 -5.90
CA GLN A 23 -12.48 -4.45 -4.88
C GLN A 23 -13.61 -3.50 -5.31
N GLY A 24 -13.53 -2.92 -6.51
CA GLY A 24 -14.51 -1.93 -6.97
C GLY A 24 -14.51 -0.65 -6.12
N SER A 25 -13.40 -0.35 -5.46
CA SER A 25 -13.24 0.84 -4.63
C SER A 25 -13.04 2.08 -5.49
N LYS A 26 -13.75 3.16 -5.15
CA LYS A 26 -13.61 4.46 -5.81
C LYS A 26 -12.42 5.27 -5.31
N VAL A 27 -11.73 4.79 -4.26
CA VAL A 27 -10.56 5.43 -3.66
C VAL A 27 -9.50 4.39 -3.29
N ILE A 28 -8.22 4.77 -3.35
CA ILE A 28 -7.12 3.99 -2.80
C ILE A 28 -7.05 4.32 -1.30
N GLY A 29 -7.66 3.47 -0.48
CA GLY A 29 -7.61 3.50 0.98
C GLY A 29 -6.34 2.86 1.56
N ALA A 30 -6.16 2.99 2.88
CA ALA A 30 -4.97 2.49 3.59
C ALA A 30 -4.86 0.96 3.53
N GLU A 31 -6.01 0.26 3.51
CA GLU A 31 -6.11 -1.18 3.31
C GLU A 31 -5.50 -1.63 1.97
N HIS A 32 -5.64 -0.83 0.93
CA HIS A 32 -5.06 -1.13 -0.39
C HIS A 32 -3.55 -0.91 -0.39
N LEU A 33 -3.07 0.16 0.27
CA LEU A 33 -1.64 0.39 0.47
C LEU A 33 -1.00 -0.79 1.22
N LEU A 34 -1.64 -1.24 2.29
CA LEU A 34 -1.20 -2.37 3.09
C LEU A 34 -1.21 -3.67 2.27
N LEU A 35 -2.27 -3.95 1.51
CA LEU A 35 -2.30 -5.11 0.60
C LEU A 35 -1.16 -5.04 -0.44
N GLY A 36 -0.89 -3.87 -1.00
CA GLY A 36 0.24 -3.67 -1.91
C GLY A 36 1.58 -3.99 -1.25
N LEU A 37 1.79 -3.51 -0.01
CA LEU A 37 2.99 -3.78 0.78
C LEU A 37 3.16 -5.27 1.10
N LEU A 38 2.07 -5.95 1.50
CA LEU A 38 2.09 -7.39 1.78
C LEU A 38 2.38 -8.21 0.50
N LYS A 39 1.84 -7.81 -0.66
CA LYS A 39 2.04 -8.49 -1.95
C LYS A 39 3.41 -8.25 -2.58
N GLU A 40 4.04 -7.10 -2.32
CA GLU A 40 5.41 -6.85 -2.77
C GLU A 40 6.39 -7.84 -2.13
N GLY A 41 6.12 -8.23 -0.88
CA GLY A 41 6.78 -9.36 -0.23
C GLY A 41 8.27 -9.16 0.04
N GLU A 42 8.67 -7.92 0.31
CA GLU A 42 10.06 -7.60 0.67
C GLU A 42 10.46 -8.26 2.01
N GLU A 43 11.71 -8.70 2.11
CA GLU A 43 12.27 -9.29 3.33
C GLU A 43 12.17 -8.36 4.54
N THR A 44 12.44 -7.06 4.38
CA THR A 44 12.31 -6.07 5.47
C THR A 44 10.88 -6.02 6.00
N THR A 45 9.89 -5.94 5.12
CA THR A 45 8.47 -6.01 5.48
C THR A 45 8.16 -7.29 6.25
N ARG A 46 8.60 -8.45 5.75
CA ARG A 46 8.38 -9.75 6.40
C ARG A 46 8.99 -9.80 7.79
N GLU A 47 10.20 -9.28 7.96
CA GLU A 47 10.87 -9.21 9.26
C GLU A 47 10.07 -8.33 10.23
N LEU A 48 9.59 -7.16 9.79
CA LEU A 48 8.79 -6.24 10.61
C LEU A 48 7.50 -6.89 11.12
N PHE A 49 6.73 -7.54 10.24
CA PHE A 49 5.50 -8.24 10.64
C PHE A 49 5.78 -9.44 11.55
N THR A 50 6.85 -10.19 11.27
CA THR A 50 7.29 -11.32 12.11
C THR A 50 7.65 -10.85 13.52
N ARG A 51 8.42 -9.77 13.65
CA ARG A 51 8.77 -9.15 14.94
C ARG A 51 7.55 -8.63 15.69
N GLY A 52 6.51 -8.22 14.96
CA GLY A 52 5.21 -7.83 15.50
C GLY A 52 4.30 -9.00 15.90
N ASN A 53 4.72 -10.26 15.69
CA ASN A 53 3.88 -11.47 15.84
C ASN A 53 2.58 -11.42 15.02
N VAL A 54 2.63 -10.82 13.82
CA VAL A 54 1.50 -10.73 12.89
C VAL A 54 1.76 -11.63 11.70
N SER A 55 0.86 -12.59 11.44
CA SER A 55 0.92 -13.38 10.20
C SER A 55 0.45 -12.53 9.02
N MET A 56 1.33 -12.36 8.04
CA MET A 56 1.04 -11.65 6.81
C MET A 56 -0.05 -12.36 6.00
N GLU A 57 -0.06 -13.70 6.00
CA GLU A 57 -1.06 -14.50 5.29
C GLU A 57 -2.47 -14.29 5.87
N LEU A 58 -2.60 -14.33 7.20
CA LEU A 58 -3.87 -14.08 7.87
C LEU A 58 -4.35 -12.64 7.67
N LEU A 59 -3.42 -11.68 7.74
CA LEU A 59 -3.73 -10.27 7.52
C LEU A 59 -4.20 -10.01 6.08
N GLN A 60 -3.51 -10.58 5.10
CA GLN A 60 -3.90 -10.48 3.69
C GLN A 60 -5.29 -11.08 3.48
N ALA A 61 -5.54 -12.30 3.99
CA ALA A 61 -6.84 -12.95 3.86
C ALA A 61 -7.98 -12.13 4.49
N GLU A 62 -7.75 -11.50 5.65
CA GLU A 62 -8.75 -10.66 6.30
C GLU A 62 -9.01 -9.35 5.52
N LEU A 63 -7.98 -8.73 4.96
CA LEU A 63 -8.12 -7.52 4.14
C LEU A 63 -8.84 -7.81 2.82
N GLU A 64 -8.53 -8.93 2.16
CA GLU A 64 -9.23 -9.36 0.94
C GLU A 64 -10.71 -9.69 1.23
N ARG A 65 -11.02 -10.26 2.41
CA ARG A 65 -12.40 -10.55 2.84
C ARG A 65 -13.21 -9.30 3.16
N ARG A 66 -12.57 -8.23 3.66
CA ARG A 66 -13.22 -6.94 3.99
C ARG A 66 -13.58 -6.10 2.77
N GLY A 67 -12.94 -6.35 1.63
CA GLY A 67 -13.22 -5.65 0.38
C GLY A 67 -14.69 -5.80 -0.01
N PRO A 68 -15.38 -4.71 -0.43
CA PRO A 68 -16.76 -4.81 -0.86
C PRO A 68 -16.87 -5.70 -2.10
N ILE A 69 -17.89 -6.56 -2.13
CA ILE A 69 -18.30 -7.33 -3.34
C ILE A 69 -19.00 -6.35 -4.30
N LYS A 70 -18.28 -5.32 -4.75
CA LYS A 70 -18.75 -4.42 -5.82
C LYS A 70 -18.21 -4.92 -7.14
N GLU A 71 -18.87 -4.53 -8.23
CA GLU A 71 -18.34 -4.79 -9.56
C GLU A 71 -16.92 -4.21 -9.68
N LYS A 72 -16.01 -5.04 -10.20
CA LYS A 72 -14.63 -4.64 -10.45
C LYS A 72 -14.61 -3.39 -11.31
N LEU A 73 -13.86 -2.38 -10.91
CA LEU A 73 -13.63 -1.21 -11.76
C LEU A 73 -12.54 -1.56 -12.78
N SER A 74 -12.70 -1.10 -14.02
CA SER A 74 -11.63 -1.20 -15.01
C SER A 74 -10.36 -0.51 -14.50
N THR A 75 -9.21 -1.12 -14.72
CA THR A 75 -7.90 -0.54 -14.35
C THR A 75 -7.60 0.75 -15.13
N SER A 76 -8.35 1.05 -16.20
CA SER A 76 -8.27 2.31 -16.93
C SER A 76 -8.95 3.49 -16.21
N VAL A 77 -9.77 3.22 -15.18
CA VAL A 77 -10.37 4.27 -14.36
C VAL A 77 -9.30 4.85 -13.43
N GLU A 78 -9.20 6.17 -13.40
CA GLU A 78 -8.36 6.86 -12.42
C GLU A 78 -9.01 6.74 -11.03
N ILE A 79 -8.27 6.18 -10.07
CA ILE A 79 -8.73 5.98 -8.69
C ILE A 79 -7.86 6.86 -7.80
N PRO A 80 -8.42 7.95 -7.21
CA PRO A 80 -7.65 8.85 -6.35
C PRO A 80 -7.35 8.21 -4.99
N PHE A 81 -6.32 8.69 -4.30
CA PHE A 81 -6.06 8.33 -2.90
C PHE A 81 -7.09 8.95 -1.95
N SER A 82 -7.48 8.21 -0.92
CA SER A 82 -8.23 8.76 0.20
C SER A 82 -7.38 9.74 1.01
N ASP A 83 -8.00 10.57 1.85
CA ASP A 83 -7.26 11.53 2.67
C ASP A 83 -6.46 10.85 3.79
N GLU A 84 -6.88 9.66 4.24
CA GLU A 84 -6.08 8.81 5.12
C GLU A 84 -4.83 8.29 4.40
N SER A 85 -4.98 7.78 3.18
CA SER A 85 -3.84 7.27 2.39
C SER A 85 -2.83 8.37 2.07
N LYS A 86 -3.30 9.57 1.70
CA LYS A 86 -2.42 10.73 1.48
C LYS A 86 -1.63 11.07 2.74
N ARG A 87 -2.28 11.05 3.92
CA ARG A 87 -1.60 11.27 5.20
C ARG A 87 -0.56 10.19 5.49
N SER A 88 -0.86 8.92 5.24
CA SER A 88 0.14 7.85 5.38
C SER A 88 1.36 8.03 4.48
N LEU A 89 1.16 8.47 3.22
CA LEU A 89 2.27 8.76 2.31
C LEU A 89 3.07 9.99 2.74
N GLN A 90 2.40 11.00 3.31
CA GLN A 90 3.07 12.17 3.89
C GLN A 90 3.95 11.75 5.09
N TYR A 91 3.45 10.88 5.97
CA TYR A 91 4.28 10.37 7.07
C TYR A 91 5.49 9.59 6.58
N ALA A 92 5.37 8.84 5.48
CA ALA A 92 6.52 8.15 4.88
C ALA A 92 7.56 9.15 4.32
N GLU A 93 7.11 10.28 3.77
CA GLU A 93 8.00 11.37 3.34
C GLU A 93 8.70 12.03 4.53
N GLU A 94 7.95 12.39 5.58
CA GLU A 94 8.48 12.99 6.81
C GLU A 94 9.50 12.06 7.49
N GLU A 95 9.25 10.74 7.48
CA GLU A 95 10.15 9.75 8.06
C GLU A 95 11.43 9.60 7.23
N ALA A 96 11.34 9.55 5.89
CA ALA A 96 12.51 9.54 5.03
C ALA A 96 13.37 10.79 5.24
N GLU A 97 12.75 11.96 5.35
CA GLU A 97 13.45 13.23 5.65
C GLU A 97 14.11 13.20 7.03
N ARG A 98 13.42 12.69 8.07
CA ARG A 98 13.96 12.54 9.43
C ARG A 98 15.19 11.63 9.46
N LEU A 99 15.19 10.57 8.67
CA LEU A 99 16.30 9.63 8.53
C LEU A 99 17.38 10.11 7.55
N MET A 100 17.21 11.30 6.94
CA MET A 100 18.09 11.84 5.89
C MET A 100 18.22 10.92 4.67
N HIS A 101 17.18 10.14 4.39
CA HIS A 101 17.11 9.28 3.22
C HIS A 101 16.64 10.11 1.99
N PRO A 102 17.33 10.03 0.84
CA PRO A 102 16.99 10.80 -0.35
C PRO A 102 15.72 10.29 -1.06
N HIS A 103 15.24 9.10 -0.71
CA HIS A 103 14.09 8.46 -1.33
C HIS A 103 13.20 7.80 -0.27
N ILE A 104 11.91 7.68 -0.59
CA ILE A 104 10.89 7.00 0.21
C ILE A 104 10.92 5.50 -0.12
N GLY A 105 11.34 4.72 0.87
CA GLY A 105 11.47 3.27 0.83
C GLY A 105 10.18 2.52 1.19
N THR A 106 10.34 1.26 1.54
CA THR A 106 9.26 0.34 1.95
C THR A 106 9.33 -0.04 3.42
N GLU A 107 10.45 0.32 4.06
CA GLU A 107 10.73 0.30 5.50
C GLU A 107 10.07 1.45 6.28
#